data_AF-A0A0Z8GVC1-F1
#
_entry.id   AF-A0A0Z8GVC1-F1
#
_cell.length_a   1.000
_cell.length_b   1.000
_cell.length_c   1.000
_cell.angle_alpha   90.00
_cell.angle_beta   90.00
_cell.angle_gamma   90.00
#
_symmetry.space_group_name_H-M   'P 1'
#
loop_
_entity.id
_entity.type
_entity.pdbx_description
1 polymer ?
#
loop_
_entity_poly.entity_id
_entity_poly.type
_entity_poly.pdbx_seq_one_letter_code
_entity_poly.pdbx_strand_id
1 'polypeptide(L)'
;MLSQAILESAWGTSYLATHGNNLFGIKADATWTGDTIEVITNEYRDGEKKQEKHLFRKYNSWNESVADYAKFFTSTPWRIKNYQSFREATDYQQAILALRQSGYATDPKYGEKLRSIIENYKLYLLDN
;
A
#
# COMPACT_ATOMS: atom_id res chain seq x y z
N MET A 1 2.02 4.78 8.44
CA MET A 1 1.60 4.65 7.00
C MET A 1 2.79 4.79 6.05
N LEU A 2 3.84 5.50 6.48
CA LEU A 2 5.05 5.76 5.70
C LEU A 2 5.81 4.47 5.34
N SER A 3 5.78 3.48 6.22
CA SER A 3 6.43 2.19 6.03
C SER A 3 5.78 1.28 4.99
N GLN A 4 4.45 1.29 4.89
CA GLN A 4 3.73 0.59 3.82
C GLN A 4 4.00 1.28 2.49
N ALA A 5 4.03 2.62 2.46
CA ALA A 5 4.41 3.36 1.25
C ALA A 5 5.80 2.95 0.77
N ILE A 6 6.79 2.85 1.64
CA ILE A 6 8.17 2.48 1.29
C ILE A 6 8.28 1.02 0.82
N LEU A 7 7.53 0.10 1.43
CA LEU A 7 7.50 -1.31 1.02
C LEU A 7 6.84 -1.48 -0.36
N GLU A 8 5.69 -0.85 -0.56
CA GLU A 8 4.88 -0.98 -1.78
C GLU A 8 5.48 -0.17 -2.96
N SER A 9 6.25 0.90 -2.67
CA SER A 9 6.90 1.73 -3.70
C SER A 9 8.37 1.39 -3.98
N ALA A 10 8.95 0.38 -3.32
CA ALA A 10 10.39 0.15 -3.33
C ALA A 10 11.19 1.44 -3.06
N TRP A 11 11.00 2.06 -1.89
CA TRP A 11 11.67 3.32 -1.52
C TRP A 11 11.28 4.54 -2.36
N GLY A 12 10.06 4.57 -2.91
CA GLY A 12 9.63 5.65 -3.79
C GLY A 12 10.30 5.63 -5.16
N THR A 13 11.09 4.60 -5.47
CA THR A 13 11.83 4.48 -6.73
C THR A 13 11.08 3.68 -7.80
N SER A 14 9.98 3.01 -7.43
CA SER A 14 9.17 2.30 -8.40
C SER A 14 8.71 3.24 -9.51
N TYR A 15 8.54 2.70 -10.72
CA TYR A 15 8.02 3.45 -11.85
C TYR A 15 6.69 4.15 -11.50
N LEU A 16 5.83 3.48 -10.73
CA LEU A 16 4.57 4.02 -10.23
C LEU A 16 4.76 5.18 -9.25
N ALA A 17 5.71 5.10 -8.33
CA ALA A 17 5.98 6.17 -7.38
C ALA A 17 6.60 7.40 -8.03
N THR A 18 7.50 7.20 -9.01
CA THR A 18 8.25 8.28 -9.68
C THR A 18 7.46 8.94 -10.81
N HIS A 19 6.68 8.19 -11.59
CA HIS A 19 5.97 8.71 -12.77
C HIS A 19 4.45 8.84 -12.54
N GLY A 20 3.92 8.11 -11.56
CA GLY A 20 2.50 8.10 -11.20
C GLY A 20 2.18 8.78 -9.87
N ASN A 21 3.19 9.20 -9.10
CA ASN A 21 3.04 9.57 -7.69
C ASN A 21 2.30 8.51 -6.85
N ASN A 22 2.26 7.25 -7.30
CA ASN A 22 1.47 6.17 -6.70
C ASN A 22 2.38 5.31 -5.83
N LEU A 23 2.41 5.64 -4.54
CA LEU A 23 3.30 5.00 -3.57
C LEU A 23 2.85 3.58 -3.17
N PHE A 24 1.59 3.23 -3.40
CA PHE A 24 0.99 1.99 -2.90
C PHE A 24 0.57 1.04 -4.01
N GLY A 25 0.92 1.32 -5.26
CA GLY A 25 0.56 0.49 -6.41
C GLY A 25 -0.95 0.31 -6.59
N ILE A 26 -1.77 1.32 -6.24
CA ILE A 26 -3.23 1.19 -6.30
C ILE A 26 -3.67 1.12 -7.76
N LYS A 27 -4.26 -0.01 -8.17
CA LYS A 27 -4.84 -0.19 -9.52
C LYS A 27 -6.02 0.75 -9.73
N ALA A 28 -6.19 1.25 -10.96
CA ALA A 28 -7.37 2.01 -11.33
C ALA A 28 -8.52 1.03 -11.58
N ASP A 29 -9.48 1.00 -10.66
CA ASP A 29 -10.72 0.24 -10.81
C ASP A 29 -11.79 1.07 -11.55
N ALA A 30 -12.95 0.47 -11.81
CA ALA A 30 -14.05 1.13 -12.54
C ALA A 30 -14.63 2.37 -11.84
N THR A 31 -14.33 2.59 -10.55
CA THR A 31 -14.78 3.75 -9.78
C THR A 31 -13.79 4.91 -9.81
N TRP A 32 -12.57 4.68 -10.32
CA TRP A 32 -11.54 5.71 -10.43
C TRP A 32 -11.81 6.62 -11.63
N THR A 33 -11.92 7.92 -11.37
CA THR A 33 -12.18 8.96 -12.38
C THR A 33 -11.00 9.91 -12.59
N GLY A 34 -9.91 9.73 -11.83
CA GLY A 34 -8.69 10.54 -11.96
C GLY A 34 -7.73 10.01 -13.03
N ASP A 35 -6.56 10.63 -13.10
CA ASP A 35 -5.51 10.24 -14.03
C ASP A 35 -5.06 8.79 -13.82
N THR A 36 -4.56 8.17 -14.88
CA THR A 36 -4.03 6.81 -14.82
C THR A 36 -2.65 6.71 -15.46
N ILE A 37 -1.92 5.66 -15.10
CA ILE A 37 -0.67 5.25 -15.73
C ILE A 37 -0.73 3.75 -16.04
N GLU A 38 -0.41 3.38 -17.28
CA GLU A 38 -0.34 1.98 -17.69
C GLU A 38 1.03 1.40 -17.33
N VAL A 39 1.05 0.22 -16.71
CA VAL A 39 2.27 -0.52 -16.39
C VAL A 39 2.09 -1.98 -16.79
N ILE A 40 3.12 -2.54 -17.42
CA ILE A 40 3.21 -3.98 -17.69
C ILE A 40 3.76 -4.64 -16.41
N THR A 41 2.94 -5.46 -15.75
CA THR A 41 3.39 -6.27 -14.61
C THR A 41 3.62 -7.71 -15.07
N ASN A 42 4.41 -8.45 -14.29
CA ASN A 42 4.53 -9.88 -14.44
C ASN A 42 3.66 -10.54 -13.37
N GLU A 43 2.50 -11.04 -13.76
CA GLU A 43 1.59 -11.77 -12.88
C GLU A 43 1.93 -13.27 -12.96
N TYR A 44 1.82 -13.98 -11.84
CA TYR A 44 1.88 -15.44 -11.84
C TYR A 44 0.45 -15.99 -11.82
N ARG A 45 0.04 -16.62 -12.92
CA ARG A 45 -1.23 -17.38 -13.00
C ARG A 45 -0.93 -18.82 -13.29
N ASP A 46 -1.50 -19.73 -12.50
CA ASP A 46 -1.35 -21.18 -12.65
C ASP A 46 0.13 -21.64 -12.64
N GLY A 47 0.99 -20.93 -11.92
CA GLY A 47 2.43 -21.22 -11.84
C GLY A 47 3.26 -20.63 -12.99
N GLU A 48 2.64 -20.01 -13.98
CA GLU A 48 3.33 -19.38 -15.12
C GLU A 48 3.38 -17.86 -15.00
N LYS A 49 4.54 -17.28 -15.34
CA LYS A 49 4.75 -15.84 -15.40
C LYS A 49 4.16 -15.28 -16.70
N LYS A 50 3.13 -14.44 -16.60
CA LYS A 50 2.50 -13.76 -17.74
C LYS A 50 2.66 -12.26 -17.62
N GLN A 51 2.97 -11.60 -18.73
CA GLN A 51 2.99 -10.15 -18.80
C GLN A 51 1.57 -9.65 -19.03
N GLU A 52 1.07 -8.84 -18.11
CA GLU A 52 -0.25 -8.23 -18.20
C GLU A 52 -0.12 -6.72 -18.11
N LYS A 53 -0.90 -6.01 -18.92
CA LYS A 53 -1.05 -4.55 -18.82
C LYS A 53 -2.09 -4.25 -17.75
N HIS A 54 -1.72 -3.39 -16.81
CA HIS A 54 -2.66 -2.88 -15.81
C HIS A 54 -2.62 -1.36 -15.78
N LEU A 55 -3.79 -0.77 -15.54
CA LEU A 55 -3.93 0.63 -15.23
C LEU A 55 -3.80 0.84 -13.73
N PHE A 56 -2.99 1.81 -13.35
CA PHE A 56 -2.82 2.26 -11.97
C PHE A 56 -3.30 3.70 -11.85
N ARG A 57 -3.77 4.05 -10.65
CA ARG A 57 -4.12 5.43 -10.32
C ARG A 57 -2.87 6.30 -10.44
N LYS A 58 -3.01 7.50 -10.98
CA LYS A 58 -1.96 8.52 -11.02
C LYS A 58 -2.43 9.71 -10.20
N TYR A 59 -1.54 10.25 -9.39
CA TYR A 59 -1.82 11.34 -8.47
C TYR A 59 -1.00 12.58 -8.82
N ASN A 60 -1.46 13.76 -8.41
CA ASN A 60 -0.69 15.00 -8.59
C ASN A 60 0.47 15.11 -7.61
N SER A 61 0.39 14.41 -6.47
CA SER A 61 1.43 14.39 -5.44
C SER A 61 1.41 13.11 -4.63
N TRP A 62 2.51 12.83 -3.92
CA TRP A 62 2.57 11.73 -2.96
C TRP A 62 1.56 11.90 -1.82
N ASN A 63 1.22 13.12 -1.41
CA ASN A 63 0.20 13.37 -0.40
C ASN A 63 -1.18 12.88 -0.85
N GLU A 64 -1.53 13.06 -2.11
CA GLU A 64 -2.79 12.52 -2.66
C GLU A 64 -2.79 10.99 -2.66
N SER A 65 -1.66 10.35 -2.96
CA SER A 65 -1.54 8.89 -2.89
C SER A 65 -1.69 8.35 -1.46
N VAL A 66 -1.09 9.03 -0.48
CA VAL A 66 -1.25 8.70 0.95
C VAL A 66 -2.70 8.91 1.40
N ALA A 67 -3.34 10.00 0.99
CA ALA A 67 -4.74 10.27 1.32
C ALA A 67 -5.69 9.23 0.71
N ASP A 68 -5.46 8.81 -0.54
CA ASP A 68 -6.26 7.78 -1.20
C ASP A 68 -6.05 6.40 -0.56
N TYR A 69 -4.82 6.07 -0.18
CA TYR A 69 -4.51 4.88 0.59
C TYR A 69 -5.20 4.88 1.97
N ALA A 70 -5.23 6.03 2.67
CA ALA A 70 -5.95 6.14 3.94
C ALA A 70 -7.44 5.83 3.79
N LYS A 71 -8.06 6.29 2.69
CA LYS A 71 -9.48 6.05 2.40
C LYS A 71 -9.80 4.56 2.23
N PHE A 72 -8.85 3.73 1.79
CA PHE A 72 -9.05 2.29 1.67
C PHE A 72 -9.57 1.69 2.98
N PHE A 73 -8.96 2.05 4.11
CA PHE A 73 -9.32 1.51 5.43
C PHE A 73 -10.70 1.95 5.91
N THR A 74 -11.30 2.97 5.28
CA THR A 74 -12.61 3.51 5.62
C THR A 74 -13.63 3.43 4.49
N SER A 75 -13.32 2.76 3.37
CA SER A 75 -14.14 2.85 2.16
C SER A 75 -15.46 2.07 2.23
N THR A 76 -15.61 1.17 3.20
CA THR A 76 -16.87 0.44 3.44
C THR A 76 -17.09 0.25 4.95
N PRO A 77 -18.34 0.05 5.41
CA PRO A 77 -18.61 -0.27 6.81
C PRO A 77 -17.84 -1.50 7.32
N TRP A 78 -17.66 -2.50 6.45
CA TRP A 78 -16.85 -3.68 6.76
C TRP A 78 -15.38 -3.30 6.98
N ARG A 79 -14.78 -2.48 6.10
CA ARG A 79 -13.37 -2.05 6.25
C ARG A 79 -13.17 -1.20 7.49
N ILE A 80 -14.10 -0.28 7.77
CA ILE A 80 -14.07 0.55 8.99
C ILE A 80 -13.95 -0.33 10.24
N LYS A 81 -14.74 -1.42 10.30
CA LYS A 81 -14.73 -2.38 11.40
C LYS A 81 -13.49 -3.28 11.37
N ASN A 82 -13.16 -3.85 10.21
CA ASN A 82 -12.07 -4.82 10.04
C ASN A 82 -10.69 -4.20 10.32
N TYR A 83 -10.50 -2.92 9.99
CA TYR A 83 -9.25 -2.19 10.19
C TYR A 83 -9.30 -1.23 11.39
N GLN A 84 -10.27 -1.35 12.28
CA GLN A 84 -10.38 -0.47 13.45
C GLN A 84 -9.10 -0.47 14.30
N SER A 85 -8.62 -1.65 14.70
CA SER A 85 -7.40 -1.79 15.51
C SER A 85 -6.15 -1.26 14.80
N PHE A 86 -6.11 -1.29 13.47
CA PHE A 86 -5.02 -0.68 12.70
C PHE A 86 -5.09 0.84 12.74
N ARG A 87 -6.30 1.43 12.61
CA ARG A 87 -6.49 2.88 12.63
C ARG A 87 -6.31 3.49 14.03
N GLU A 88 -6.50 2.70 15.07
CA GLU A 88 -6.34 3.10 16.48
C GLU A 88 -4.94 2.79 17.04
N ALA A 89 -4.09 2.09 16.27
CA ALA A 89 -2.75 1.74 16.70
C ALA A 89 -1.89 2.99 16.93
N THR A 90 -1.31 3.10 18.13
CA THR A 90 -0.46 4.23 18.54
C THR A 90 1.03 3.97 18.32
N ASP A 91 1.38 2.77 17.85
CA ASP A 91 2.74 2.43 17.48
C ASP A 91 2.75 1.46 16.30
N TYR A 92 3.90 1.39 15.63
CA TYR A 92 4.06 0.61 14.42
C TYR A 92 3.96 -0.91 14.65
N GLN A 93 4.28 -1.41 15.85
CA GLN A 93 4.23 -2.84 16.17
C GLN A 93 2.77 -3.28 16.29
N GLN A 94 1.95 -2.48 16.97
CA GLN A 94 0.50 -2.64 17.02
C GLN A 94 -0.13 -2.56 15.63
N ALA A 95 0.29 -1.58 14.82
CA ALA A 95 -0.22 -1.43 13.45
C ALA A 95 0.08 -2.66 12.58
N ILE A 96 1.31 -3.20 12.63
CA ILE A 96 1.69 -4.43 11.91
C ILE A 96 0.87 -5.63 12.38
N LEU A 97 0.69 -5.79 13.68
CA LEU A 97 -0.08 -6.89 14.24
C LEU A 97 -1.55 -6.82 13.80
N ALA A 98 -2.15 -5.63 13.85
CA ALA A 98 -3.53 -5.39 13.43
C ALA A 98 -3.73 -5.64 11.93
N LEU A 99 -2.76 -5.25 11.07
CA LEU A 99 -2.80 -5.56 9.64
C LEU A 99 -2.75 -7.07 9.37
N ARG A 100 -1.93 -7.81 10.13
CA ARG A 100 -1.87 -9.28 10.01
C ARG A 100 -3.19 -9.93 10.43
N GLN A 101 -3.78 -9.50 11.55
CA GLN A 101 -5.03 -10.06 12.05
C GLN A 101 -6.24 -9.74 11.16
N SER A 102 -6.23 -8.58 10.50
CA SER A 102 -7.28 -8.15 9.57
C SER A 102 -7.21 -8.83 8.19
N GLY A 103 -6.20 -9.67 7.95
CA GLY A 103 -6.03 -10.38 6.68
C GLY A 103 -5.56 -9.48 5.53
N TYR A 104 -4.89 -8.37 5.84
CA TYR A 104 -4.48 -7.37 4.84
C TYR A 104 -3.58 -7.94 3.74
N ALA A 105 -2.64 -8.82 4.10
CA ALA A 105 -1.70 -9.45 3.16
C ALA A 105 -1.72 -10.98 3.31
N THR A 106 -1.68 -11.68 2.17
CA THR A 106 -1.57 -13.14 2.12
C THR A 106 -0.14 -13.63 2.31
N ASP A 107 0.86 -12.76 2.14
CA ASP A 107 2.27 -13.08 2.39
C ASP A 107 2.53 -13.23 3.90
N PRO A 108 2.92 -14.43 4.38
CA PRO A 108 3.18 -14.66 5.81
C PRO A 108 4.35 -13.82 6.35
N LYS A 109 5.24 -13.33 5.47
CA LYS A 109 6.39 -12.49 5.82
C LYS A 109 6.10 -10.98 5.72
N TYR A 110 4.87 -10.59 5.37
CA TYR A 110 4.51 -9.18 5.16
C TYR A 110 4.84 -8.30 6.38
N GLY A 111 4.43 -8.72 7.57
CA GLY A 111 4.69 -7.97 8.80
C GLY A 111 6.18 -7.85 9.14
N GLU A 112 6.98 -8.87 8.86
CA GLU A 112 8.43 -8.86 9.10
C GLU A 112 9.15 -7.91 8.13
N LYS A 113 8.75 -7.93 6.85
CA LYS A 113 9.26 -6.99 5.84
C LYS A 113 8.94 -5.55 6.22
N LEU A 114 7.70 -5.31 6.67
CA LEU A 114 7.24 -3.99 7.10
C LEU A 114 8.01 -3.50 8.33
N ARG A 115 8.17 -4.35 9.35
CA ARG A 115 8.97 -4.06 10.55
C ARG A 115 10.41 -3.72 10.22
N SER A 116 11.06 -4.54 9.37
CA SER A 116 12.45 -4.32 8.99
C SER A 116 12.67 -2.95 8.32
N ILE A 117 11.72 -2.50 7.51
CA ILE A 117 11.77 -1.17 6.88
C ILE A 117 11.62 -0.06 7.93
N ILE A 118 10.69 -0.20 8.86
CA ILE A 118 10.45 0.80 9.92
C ILE A 118 11.69 0.97 10.80
N GLU A 119 12.29 -0.14 11.22
CA GLU A 119 13.40 -0.15 12.18
C GLU A 119 14.71 0.29 11.53
N ASN A 120 15.03 -0.22 10.33
CA ASN A 120 16.29 0.10 9.64
C ASN A 120 16.41 1.59 9.28
N TYR A 121 15.28 2.28 9.10
CA TYR A 121 15.24 3.67 8.65
C TYR A 121 14.61 4.63 9.66
N LYS A 122 14.40 4.14 10.88
CA LYS A 122 13.85 4.91 12.01
C LYS A 122 12.56 5.68 11.66
N LEU A 123 11.72 5.08 10.82
CA LEU A 123 10.48 5.72 10.35
C LEU A 123 9.46 5.93 11.49
N TYR A 124 9.63 5.22 12.61
CA TYR A 124 8.92 5.44 13.87
C TYR A 124 9.16 6.84 14.46
N LEU A 125 10.12 7.62 13.96
CA LEU A 125 10.30 9.03 14.33
C LEU A 125 9.36 9.98 13.57
N LEU A 126 8.69 9.49 12.53
CA LEU A 126 7.78 10.24 11.65
C LEU A 126 6.35 9.68 11.67
N ASP A 127 6.19 8.39 12.00
CA ASP A 127 4.91 7.75 12.32
C ASP A 127 4.70 7.82 13.86
N ASN A 128 4.20 8.96 14.38
CA ASN A 128 3.63 9.09 15.73
C ASN A 128 2.11 8.90 15.69
#